data_AF-A0A0Q5M423-F1
#
_entry.id   AF-A0A0Q5M423-F1
#
_cell.length_a   1.000
_cell.length_b   1.000
_cell.length_c   1.000
_cell.angle_alpha   90.00
_cell.angle_beta   90.00
_cell.angle_gamma   90.00
#
_symmetry.space_group_name_H-M   'P 1'
#
loop_
_entity.id
_entity.type
_entity.pdbx_description
1 polymer ?
#
loop_
_entity_poly.entity_id
_entity_poly.type
_entity_poly.pdbx_seq_one_letter_code
_entity_poly.pdbx_strand_id
1 'polypeptide(L)' 'MKSSLPFVIPGVILAAIGLVWLLQGVDVLGGSAMSGSPLWATVGPIVLVIGLALIVIGVVRRRRSRTR' A
#
# COMPACT_ATOMS: atom_id res chain seq x y z
N MET A 1 8.21 15.77 -19.77
CA MET A 1 7.29 15.00 -18.90
C MET A 1 7.98 14.74 -17.56
N LYS A 2 7.98 15.70 -16.64
CA LYS A 2 8.69 15.57 -15.34
C LYS A 2 7.64 15.35 -14.26
N SER A 3 7.13 14.12 -14.19
CA SER A 3 5.97 13.73 -13.39
C SER A 3 6.27 13.86 -11.91
N SER A 4 5.76 14.94 -11.34
CA SER A 4 5.80 15.30 -9.93
C SER A 4 4.88 14.41 -9.08
N LEU A 5 5.22 13.13 -8.88
CA LEU A 5 4.57 12.26 -7.89
C LEU A 5 5.50 11.13 -7.36
N PRO A 6 6.69 11.45 -6.81
CA PRO A 6 7.63 10.44 -6.31
C PRO A 6 7.05 9.53 -5.20
N PHE A 7 5.94 9.91 -4.56
CA PHE A 7 5.34 9.19 -3.43
C PHE A 7 4.08 8.38 -3.77
N VAL A 8 3.35 8.74 -4.85
CA VAL A 8 2.07 8.05 -5.17
C VAL A 8 2.33 6.68 -5.78
N ILE A 9 3.26 6.59 -6.74
CA ILE A 9 3.59 5.31 -7.38
C ILE A 9 4.05 4.26 -6.35
N PRO A 10 5.06 4.52 -5.49
CA PRO A 10 5.44 3.55 -4.47
C PRO A 10 4.33 3.31 -3.45
N GLY A 11 3.51 4.33 -3.12
CA GLY A 11 2.36 4.16 -2.24
C GLY A 11 1.31 3.18 -2.78
N VAL A 12 0.97 3.26 -4.06
CA VAL A 12 0.03 2.34 -4.72
C VAL A 12 0.59 0.92 -4.74
N ILE A 13 1.88 0.76 -5.06
CA ILE A 13 2.55 -0.55 -5.07
C ILE A 13 2.51 -1.18 -3.68
N LEU A 14 2.90 -0.43 -2.64
CA LEU A 14 2.88 -0.93 -1.26
C LEU A 14 1.45 -1.24 -0.79
N ALA A 15 0.47 -0.40 -1.12
CA ALA A 15 -0.92 -0.67 -0.76
C ALA A 15 -1.43 -1.96 -1.40
N ALA A 16 -1.13 -2.20 -2.68
CA ALA A 16 -1.51 -3.43 -3.37
C ALA A 16 -0.84 -4.67 -2.76
N ILE A 17 0.47 -4.61 -2.49
CA ILE A 17 1.21 -5.72 -1.86
C ILE A 17 0.67 -6.01 -0.45
N GLY A 18 0.49 -4.98 0.37
CA GLY A 18 -0.04 -5.12 1.72
C GLY A 18 -1.46 -5.71 1.74
N LEU A 19 -2.29 -5.33 0.77
CA LEU A 19 -3.64 -5.91 0.62
C LEU A 19 -3.57 -7.40 0.26
N VAL A 20 -2.72 -7.80 -0.69
CA VAL A 20 -2.54 -9.22 -1.04
C VAL A 20 -2.06 -10.02 0.16
N TRP A 21 -1.05 -9.53 0.89
CA TRP A 21 -0.53 -10.22 2.08
C TRP A 21 -1.54 -10.31 3.21
N LEU A 22 -2.36 -9.27 3.43
CA LEU A 22 -3.47 -9.33 4.37
C LEU A 22 -4.43 -10.44 3.99
N LEU A 23 -4.90 -10.44 2.74
CA LEU A 23 -5.86 -11.41 2.25
C LEU A 23 -5.29 -12.85 2.26
N GLN A 24 -4.00 -13.03 2.02
CA GLN A 24 -3.33 -14.31 2.19
C GLN A 24 -3.26 -14.70 3.67
N GLY A 25 -2.87 -13.78 4.54
CA GLY A 25 -2.77 -14.04 5.99
C GLY A 25 -4.09 -14.45 6.64
N VAL A 26 -5.22 -13.88 6.20
CA VAL A 26 -6.57 -14.25 6.67
C VAL A 26 -7.20 -15.42 5.89
N ASP A 27 -6.41 -16.10 5.07
CA ASP A 27 -6.81 -17.27 4.26
C ASP A 27 -7.94 -17.01 3.26
N VAL A 28 -8.15 -15.75 2.87
CA VAL A 28 -9.07 -15.37 1.78
C VAL A 28 -8.43 -15.66 0.43
N LEU A 29 -7.12 -15.39 0.30
CA LEU A 29 -6.30 -15.77 -0.86
C LEU A 29 -5.46 -17.00 -0.50
N GLY A 30 -6.04 -18.18 -0.74
CA GLY A 30 -5.45 -19.50 -0.52
C GLY A 30 -4.45 -19.94 -1.59
N GLY A 31 -3.86 -21.14 -1.40
CA GLY A 31 -3.05 -21.82 -2.41
C GLY A 31 -1.55 -21.46 -2.42
N SER A 32 -1.08 -20.74 -1.41
CA SER A 32 0.34 -20.39 -1.25
C SER A 32 0.86 -20.77 0.14
N ALA A 33 2.18 -20.82 0.31
CA ALA A 33 2.81 -21.00 1.63
C ALA A 33 2.51 -19.84 2.62
N MET A 34 1.93 -18.74 2.14
CA MET A 34 1.58 -17.56 2.93
C MET A 34 0.14 -17.58 3.45
N SER A 35 -0.69 -18.50 2.96
CA SER A 35 -2.12 -18.57 3.27
C SER A 35 -2.37 -19.07 4.70
N GLY A 36 -3.24 -18.38 5.45
CA GLY A 36 -3.58 -18.72 6.83
C GLY A 36 -2.47 -18.46 7.87
N SER A 37 -1.45 -17.67 7.52
CA SER A 37 -0.32 -17.37 8.41
C SER A 37 -0.54 -16.11 9.25
N PRO A 38 -0.41 -16.18 10.60
CA PRO A 38 -0.49 -15.00 11.48
C PRO A 38 0.54 -13.91 11.14
N LEU A 39 1.68 -14.30 10.55
CA LEU A 39 2.72 -13.38 10.11
C LEU A 39 2.20 -12.47 9.00
N TRP A 40 1.65 -13.05 7.93
CA TRP A 40 1.13 -12.29 6.79
C TRP A 40 -0.13 -11.50 7.16
N ALA A 41 -0.95 -12.04 8.08
CA ALA A 41 -2.11 -11.33 8.63
C ALA A 41 -1.73 -10.07 9.41
N THR A 42 -0.50 -10.00 9.94
CA THR A 42 0.02 -8.83 10.68
C THR A 42 0.80 -7.89 9.76
N VAL A 43 1.68 -8.43 8.92
CA VAL A 43 2.53 -7.64 8.02
C VAL A 43 1.70 -6.96 6.91
N GLY A 44 0.69 -7.65 6.37
CA GLY A 44 -0.18 -7.11 5.32
C GLY A 44 -0.84 -5.78 5.68
N PRO A 45 -1.58 -5.69 6.81
CA PRO A 45 -2.15 -4.43 7.29
C PRO A 45 -1.12 -3.31 7.50
N ILE A 46 0.05 -3.62 8.05
CA ILE A 46 1.10 -2.62 8.28
C ILE A 46 1.55 -2.02 6.95
N VAL A 47 1.86 -2.88 5.97
CA VAL A 47 2.32 -2.46 4.64
C VAL A 47 1.22 -1.71 3.89
N LEU A 48 -0.03 -2.16 4.01
CA LEU A 48 -1.20 -1.49 3.43
C LEU A 48 -1.34 -0.06 3.98
N VAL A 49 -1.27 0.12 5.30
CA VAL A 49 -1.35 1.43 5.95
C VAL A 49 -0.22 2.37 5.50
N ILE A 50 1.01 1.86 5.41
CA ILE A 50 2.16 2.64 4.91
C ILE A 50 1.93 3.09 3.46
N GLY A 51 1.46 2.18 2.60
CA GLY A 51 1.14 2.49 1.20
C GLY A 51 0.08 3.59 1.08
N LEU A 52 -1.03 3.45 1.84
CA LEU A 52 -2.09 4.45 1.89
C LEU A 52 -1.59 5.81 2.39
N ALA A 53 -0.74 5.83 3.44
CA ALA A 53 -0.15 7.07 3.94
C ALA A 53 0.69 7.80 2.88
N LEU A 54 1.50 7.07 2.11
CA LEU A 54 2.28 7.65 1.01
C LEU A 54 1.40 8.22 -0.11
N ILE A 55 0.30 7.54 -0.45
CA ILE A 55 -0.68 8.04 -1.42
C ILE A 55 -1.28 9.36 -0.92
N VAL A 56 -1.75 9.40 0.33
CA VAL A 56 -2.34 10.59 0.94
C VAL A 56 -1.34 11.75 0.94
N ILE A 57 -0.10 11.51 1.38
CA ILE A 57 0.97 12.53 1.39
C ILE A 57 1.24 13.04 -0.03
N GLY A 58 1.36 12.16 -1.01
CA GLY A 58 1.61 12.53 -2.39
C GLY A 58 0.47 13.36 -3.00
N VAL A 59 -0.79 13.00 -2.73
CA VAL A 59 -1.98 13.72 -3.20
C VAL A 59 -2.10 15.09 -2.51
N VAL A 60 -1.93 15.15 -1.19
CA VAL A 60 -2.03 16.40 -0.41
C VAL A 60 -0.94 17.39 -0.82
N ARG A 61 0.31 16.94 -0.98
CA ARG A 61 1.42 17.80 -1.43
C ARG A 61 1.18 18.35 -2.83
N ARG A 62 0.66 17.52 -3.76
CA ARG A 62 0.30 17.97 -5.12
C ARG A 62 -0.79 19.04 -5.12
N ARG A 63 -1.81 18.91 -4.25
CA ARG A 63 -2.87 19.93 -4.12
C ARG A 63 -2.32 21.27 -3.66
N ARG A 64 -1.43 21.27 -2.66
CA ARG A 64 -0.79 22.50 -2.14
C ARG A 64 0.08 23.20 -3.20
N SER A 65 0.84 22.45 -4.00
CA SER A 65 1.66 23.02 -5.08
C SER A 65 0.86 23.62 -6.24
N ARG A 66 -0.43 23.28 -6.39
CA ARG A 66 -1.31 23.85 -7.43
C ARG A 66 -2.00 25.16 -7.01
N THR A 67 -1.92 25.55 -5.74
CA THR A 67 -2.60 26.74 -5.19
C THR A 67 -1.64 27.91 -4.97
N ARG A 68 -0.34 27.71 -5.22
CA ARG A 68 0.67 28.78 -5.39
C ARG A 68 0.95 28.94 -6.87
#